data_AF-A0A510BEW2-F1
#
_entry.id   AF-A0A510BEW2-F1
#
_cell.length_a   1.000
_cell.length_b   1.000
_cell.length_c   1.000
_cell.angle_alpha   90.00
_cell.angle_beta   90.00
_cell.angle_gamma   90.00
#
_symmetry.space_group_name_H-M   'P 1'
#
loop_
_entity.id
_entity.type
_entity.pdbx_description
1 polymer ?
#
loop_
_entity_poly.entity_id
_entity_poly.type
_entity_poly.pdbx_seq_one_letter_code
_entity_poly.pdbx_strand_id
1 'polypeptide(L)'
;MWGKLKKICIKKSSEDEGKDRIALLIDGPNMLRKEFNVDLDKIREVLSKFGKIIIGRVYLNQYASDKLIEAIANQGFEPRVTAGDVDVEMAVEGTELIFNKNVDTIAYMTRDADFLPAMRKAKEHGKKIIVIGAEPGFSLAIQNIADHVIKIEDDFTFDREKLARKKEKKSDSENNNLEEKKEEDREEVKKDEVGNKDSKEGIIEKIFKK
;
A
#
# COMPACT_ATOMS: atom_id res chain seq x y z
N MET A 1 4.99 -31.44 18.01
CA MET A 1 4.37 -30.10 17.91
C MET A 1 5.20 -29.28 16.95
N TRP A 2 4.77 -29.18 15.68
CA TRP A 2 5.56 -28.54 14.62
C TRP A 2 5.27 -27.03 14.58
N GLY A 3 6.33 -26.23 14.50
CA GLY A 3 6.30 -24.78 14.67
C GLY A 3 5.52 -24.06 13.58
N LYS A 4 4.55 -23.24 14.00
CA LYS A 4 3.92 -22.20 13.19
C LYS A 4 4.91 -21.05 12.99
N LEU A 5 5.21 -20.70 11.75
CA LEU A 5 5.60 -19.35 11.33
C LEU A 5 5.65 -19.30 9.80
N LYS A 6 5.07 -18.25 9.20
CA LYS A 6 5.81 -17.38 8.27
C LYS A 6 5.05 -16.08 7.96
N LYS A 7 5.31 -15.13 8.85
CA LYS A 7 5.40 -13.68 8.66
C LYS A 7 5.35 -13.20 7.18
N ILE A 8 4.40 -12.30 6.90
CA ILE A 8 4.44 -11.42 5.71
C ILE A 8 5.61 -10.44 5.88
N CYS A 9 6.61 -10.51 4.99
CA CYS A 9 7.72 -9.55 4.93
C CYS A 9 7.47 -8.54 3.82
N ILE A 10 6.95 -7.36 4.20
CA ILE A 10 6.92 -6.19 3.33
C ILE A 10 8.28 -5.51 3.45
N LYS A 11 9.10 -5.55 2.39
CA LYS A 11 10.31 -4.72 2.29
C LYS A 11 9.85 -3.27 2.09
N LYS A 12 9.96 -2.44 3.11
CA LYS A 12 9.50 -1.04 3.12
C LYS A 12 10.67 -0.12 2.78
N SER A 13 10.63 0.59 1.67
CA SER A 13 11.39 1.84 1.47
C SER A 13 10.52 3.01 1.93
N SER A 14 11.13 4.03 2.52
CA SER A 14 10.48 5.02 3.39
C SER A 14 9.70 6.13 2.65
N GLU A 15 8.68 6.66 3.35
CA GLU A 15 8.17 8.05 3.31
C GLU A 15 7.15 8.56 2.27
N ASP A 16 6.48 7.73 1.47
CA ASP A 16 5.27 8.17 0.72
C ASP A 16 4.10 7.19 0.92
N GLU A 17 3.51 7.16 2.11
CA GLU A 17 2.33 6.33 2.36
C GLU A 17 1.12 6.88 1.57
N GLY A 18 0.72 6.13 0.52
CA GLY A 18 -0.62 6.19 -0.09
C GLY A 18 -0.82 7.17 -1.25
N LYS A 19 0.24 7.82 -1.76
CA LYS A 19 0.11 8.77 -2.89
C LYS A 19 0.41 8.18 -4.26
N ASP A 20 1.12 7.05 -4.34
CA ASP A 20 1.53 6.50 -5.63
C ASP A 20 0.30 6.21 -6.51
N ARG A 21 0.39 6.61 -7.76
CA ARG A 21 -0.61 6.30 -8.78
C ARG A 21 -0.19 5.02 -9.48
N ILE A 22 -0.96 3.97 -9.27
CA ILE A 22 -0.62 2.61 -9.67
C ILE A 22 -1.31 2.29 -11.00
N ALA A 23 -0.54 1.79 -11.95
CA ALA A 23 -1.06 1.04 -13.09
C ALA A 23 -0.94 -0.47 -12.79
N LEU A 24 -2.07 -1.15 -12.69
CA LEU A 24 -2.16 -2.59 -12.49
C LEU A 24 -2.40 -3.28 -13.84
N LEU A 25 -1.50 -4.18 -14.19
CA LEU A 25 -1.54 -5.01 -15.40
C LEU A 25 -1.66 -6.47 -14.99
N ILE A 26 -2.78 -7.11 -15.34
CA ILE A 26 -3.10 -8.49 -14.93
C ILE A 26 -3.02 -9.41 -16.14
N ASP A 27 -2.16 -10.42 -16.03
CA ASP A 27 -2.03 -11.51 -16.97
C ASP A 27 -3.17 -12.52 -16.74
N GLY A 28 -4.24 -12.39 -17.51
CA GLY A 28 -5.44 -13.21 -17.37
C GLY A 28 -5.18 -14.70 -17.53
N PRO A 29 -4.55 -15.17 -18.64
CA PRO A 29 -4.27 -16.57 -18.87
C PRO A 29 -3.43 -17.24 -17.77
N ASN A 30 -2.49 -16.53 -17.14
CA ASN A 30 -1.66 -17.12 -16.08
C ASN A 30 -2.22 -16.94 -14.68
N MET A 31 -3.06 -15.94 -14.42
CA MET A 31 -3.50 -15.59 -13.06
C MET A 31 -4.97 -15.87 -12.77
N LEU A 32 -5.88 -15.79 -13.74
CA LEU A 32 -7.32 -16.01 -13.53
C LEU A 32 -7.72 -17.49 -13.66
N ARG A 33 -6.79 -18.39 -13.37
CA ARG A 33 -7.03 -19.84 -13.34
C ARG A 33 -7.76 -20.22 -12.06
N LYS A 34 -8.66 -21.19 -12.17
CA LYS A 34 -9.47 -21.67 -11.03
C LYS A 34 -8.60 -22.16 -9.88
N GLU A 35 -7.44 -22.75 -10.16
CA GLU A 35 -6.51 -23.25 -9.14
C GLU A 35 -5.95 -22.16 -8.21
N PHE A 36 -5.92 -20.90 -8.64
CA PHE A 36 -5.38 -19.80 -7.83
C PHE A 36 -6.45 -19.01 -7.07
N ASN A 37 -7.73 -19.29 -7.32
CA ASN A 37 -8.89 -18.67 -6.67
C ASN A 37 -8.73 -17.14 -6.46
N VAL A 38 -8.26 -16.45 -7.50
CA VAL A 38 -7.91 -15.03 -7.42
C VAL A 38 -9.17 -14.18 -7.28
N ASP A 39 -9.15 -13.31 -6.28
CA ASP A 39 -10.17 -12.30 -6.03
C ASP A 39 -9.58 -10.90 -6.29
N LEU A 40 -10.02 -10.25 -7.37
CA LEU A 40 -9.51 -8.93 -7.77
C LEU A 40 -9.86 -7.83 -6.75
N ASP A 41 -10.93 -8.00 -5.95
CA ASP A 41 -11.23 -7.06 -4.87
C ASP A 41 -10.18 -7.11 -3.77
N LYS A 42 -9.70 -8.31 -3.43
CA LYS A 42 -8.58 -8.47 -2.48
C LYS A 42 -7.29 -7.86 -3.03
N ILE A 43 -7.03 -8.03 -4.32
CA ILE A 43 -5.86 -7.40 -4.98
C ILE A 43 -5.92 -5.88 -4.84
N ARG A 44 -7.10 -5.28 -5.10
CA ARG A 44 -7.33 -3.85 -4.92
C ARG A 44 -7.15 -3.41 -3.46
N GLU A 45 -7.68 -4.17 -2.50
CA GLU A 45 -7.49 -3.89 -1.07
C GLU A 45 -6.01 -3.91 -0.67
N VAL A 46 -5.24 -4.89 -1.16
CA VAL A 46 -3.82 -4.99 -0.86
C VAL A 46 -3.04 -3.83 -1.49
N LEU A 47 -3.31 -3.52 -2.76
CA LEU A 47 -2.65 -2.44 -3.48
C LEU A 47 -2.97 -1.06 -2.91
N SER A 48 -4.13 -0.89 -2.25
CA SER A 48 -4.51 0.36 -1.58
C SER A 48 -3.51 0.79 -0.50
N LYS A 49 -2.69 -0.14 0.04
CA LYS A 49 -1.62 0.16 1.00
C LYS A 49 -0.41 0.84 0.35
N PHE A 50 -0.24 0.67 -0.95
CA PHE A 50 0.87 1.21 -1.72
C PHE A 50 0.46 2.49 -2.45
N GLY A 51 -0.81 2.58 -2.87
CA GLY A 51 -1.30 3.74 -3.61
C GLY A 51 -2.69 3.52 -4.22
N LYS A 52 -3.11 4.43 -5.10
CA LYS A 52 -4.39 4.35 -5.79
C LYS A 52 -4.21 3.73 -7.16
N ILE A 53 -4.99 2.70 -7.46
CA ILE A 53 -5.08 2.17 -8.83
C ILE A 53 -5.79 3.22 -9.69
N ILE A 54 -5.06 3.77 -10.67
CA ILE A 54 -5.59 4.72 -11.66
C ILE A 54 -5.82 4.08 -13.03
N ILE A 55 -5.13 2.96 -13.27
CA ILE A 55 -5.26 2.13 -14.46
C ILE A 55 -5.29 0.70 -13.96
N GLY A 56 -6.33 -0.07 -14.29
CA GLY A 56 -6.45 -1.47 -13.94
C GLY A 56 -6.89 -2.25 -15.16
N ARG A 57 -5.97 -2.98 -15.78
CA ARG A 57 -6.22 -3.72 -17.02
C ARG A 57 -6.04 -5.21 -16.80
N VAL A 58 -6.95 -5.99 -17.38
CA VAL A 58 -6.85 -7.45 -17.41
C VAL A 58 -6.70 -7.89 -18.86
N TYR A 59 -5.56 -8.47 -19.19
CA TYR A 59 -5.28 -8.93 -20.54
C TYR A 59 -5.78 -10.36 -20.72
N LEU A 60 -6.50 -10.57 -21.81
CA LEU A 60 -7.21 -11.81 -22.12
C LEU A 60 -6.94 -12.18 -23.57
N ASN A 61 -6.93 -13.48 -23.84
CA ASN A 61 -6.95 -13.97 -25.22
C ASN A 61 -8.35 -13.82 -25.83
N GLN A 62 -8.43 -13.87 -27.17
CA GLN A 62 -9.66 -13.79 -27.95
C GLN A 62 -10.73 -14.84 -27.63
N TYR A 63 -10.38 -15.91 -26.91
CA TYR A 63 -11.31 -16.98 -26.53
C TYR A 63 -11.93 -16.77 -25.15
N ALA A 64 -11.64 -15.64 -24.48
CA ALA A 64 -12.27 -15.30 -23.22
C ALA A 64 -13.79 -15.19 -23.39
N SER A 65 -14.53 -15.88 -22.52
CA SER A 65 -16.00 -15.86 -22.56
C SER A 65 -16.54 -14.47 -22.20
N ASP A 66 -17.66 -14.08 -22.81
CA ASP A 66 -18.35 -12.81 -22.49
C ASP A 66 -18.62 -12.63 -21.00
N LYS A 67 -18.98 -13.71 -20.28
CA LYS A 67 -19.20 -13.68 -18.82
C LYS A 67 -17.96 -13.27 -18.03
N LEU A 68 -16.77 -13.69 -18.47
CA LEU A 68 -15.52 -13.33 -17.82
C LEU A 68 -15.19 -11.85 -18.07
N ILE A 69 -15.37 -11.40 -19.31
CA ILE A 69 -15.18 -9.99 -19.70
C ILE A 69 -16.13 -9.10 -18.89
N GLU A 70 -17.40 -9.47 -18.78
CA GLU A 70 -18.41 -8.77 -18.00
C GLU A 70 -18.05 -8.76 -16.50
N ALA A 71 -17.63 -9.89 -15.94
CA ALA A 71 -17.22 -9.95 -14.54
C ALA A 71 -16.03 -9.02 -14.22
N ILE A 72 -15.04 -8.95 -15.10
CA ILE A 72 -13.89 -8.04 -14.99
C ILE A 72 -14.35 -6.58 -15.01
N ALA A 73 -15.21 -6.22 -15.97
CA ALA A 73 -15.76 -4.88 -16.09
C ALA A 73 -16.57 -4.48 -14.84
N ASN A 74 -17.40 -5.39 -14.32
CA ASN A 74 -18.21 -5.18 -13.11
C ASN A 74 -17.35 -5.01 -11.84
N GLN A 75 -16.14 -5.57 -11.82
CA GLN A 75 -15.16 -5.34 -10.74
C GLN A 75 -14.37 -4.03 -10.91
N GLY A 76 -14.67 -3.23 -11.93
CA GLY A 76 -14.06 -1.92 -12.17
C GLY A 76 -12.71 -1.97 -12.88
N PHE A 77 -12.39 -3.11 -13.51
CA PHE A 77 -11.20 -3.26 -14.36
C PHE A 77 -11.55 -3.16 -15.84
N GLU A 78 -10.58 -2.74 -16.64
CA GLU A 78 -10.69 -2.69 -18.10
C GLU A 78 -10.23 -4.04 -18.70
N PRO A 79 -11.14 -4.82 -19.31
CA PRO A 79 -10.75 -6.03 -20.05
C PRO A 79 -10.07 -5.65 -21.37
N ARG A 80 -8.89 -6.21 -21.64
CA ARG A 80 -8.13 -6.07 -22.88
C ARG A 80 -8.06 -7.41 -23.59
N VAL A 81 -8.91 -7.59 -24.60
CA VAL A 81 -8.96 -8.82 -25.40
C VAL A 81 -8.08 -8.65 -26.63
N THR A 82 -7.07 -9.50 -26.79
CA THR A 82 -6.19 -9.50 -27.97
C THR A 82 -6.32 -10.78 -28.77
N ALA A 83 -6.18 -10.65 -30.09
CA ALA A 83 -6.07 -11.78 -31.01
C ALA A 83 -4.64 -12.32 -31.11
N GLY A 84 -3.67 -11.53 -30.68
CA GLY A 84 -2.26 -11.91 -30.64
C GLY A 84 -1.87 -12.59 -29.33
N ASP A 85 -0.57 -12.62 -29.11
CA ASP A 85 0.00 -13.06 -27.84
C ASP A 85 -0.32 -12.04 -26.74
N VAL A 86 -0.92 -12.53 -25.66
CA VAL A 86 -1.34 -11.72 -24.51
C VAL A 86 -0.13 -11.10 -23.80
N ASP A 87 0.98 -11.83 -23.71
CA ASP A 87 2.19 -11.39 -23.03
C ASP A 87 2.86 -10.26 -23.81
N VAL A 88 2.83 -10.35 -25.15
CA VAL A 88 3.34 -9.28 -26.02
C VAL A 88 2.51 -8.00 -25.87
N GLU A 89 1.17 -8.09 -25.93
CA GLU A 89 0.29 -6.93 -25.76
C GLU A 89 0.52 -6.25 -24.40
N MET A 90 0.54 -7.05 -23.33
CA MET A 90 0.75 -6.55 -21.97
C MET A 90 2.15 -5.94 -21.79
N ALA A 91 3.19 -6.50 -22.41
CA ALA A 91 4.54 -5.95 -22.35
C ALA A 91 4.66 -4.62 -23.10
N VAL A 92 4.00 -4.48 -24.26
CA VAL A 92 3.97 -3.25 -25.05
C VAL A 92 3.23 -2.15 -24.29
N GLU A 93 2.01 -2.42 -23.80
CA GLU A 93 1.25 -1.45 -23.00
C GLU A 93 1.97 -1.10 -21.69
N GLY A 94 2.58 -2.09 -21.03
CA GLY A 94 3.40 -1.87 -19.84
C GLY A 94 4.60 -0.95 -20.11
N THR A 95 5.20 -1.05 -21.29
CA THR A 95 6.29 -0.18 -21.73
C THR A 95 5.79 1.24 -22.04
N GLU A 96 4.61 1.39 -22.65
CA GLU A 96 3.99 2.70 -22.88
C GLU A 96 3.74 3.45 -21.56
N LEU A 97 3.26 2.74 -20.54
CA LEU A 97 2.97 3.29 -19.21
C LEU A 97 4.20 3.87 -18.50
N ILE A 98 5.41 3.45 -18.87
CA ILE A 98 6.66 4.01 -18.37
C ILE A 98 6.74 5.53 -18.67
N PHE A 99 6.20 5.97 -19.79
CA PHE A 99 6.24 7.38 -20.19
C PHE A 99 5.05 8.19 -19.65
N ASN A 100 4.08 7.53 -19.04
CA ASN A 100 2.95 8.20 -18.43
C ASN A 100 3.38 8.90 -17.12
N LYS A 101 3.33 10.23 -17.11
CA LYS A 101 3.66 11.06 -15.93
C LYS A 101 2.68 10.91 -14.78
N ASN A 102 1.51 10.32 -15.04
CA ASN A 102 0.50 10.05 -14.03
C ASN A 102 0.66 8.70 -13.35
N VAL A 103 1.60 7.87 -13.78
CA VAL A 103 1.87 6.55 -13.19
C VAL A 103 3.19 6.63 -12.44
N ASP A 104 3.19 6.34 -11.15
CA ASP A 104 4.41 6.31 -10.33
C ASP A 104 4.92 4.87 -10.16
N THR A 105 3.98 3.93 -10.13
CA THR A 105 4.21 2.52 -9.85
C THR A 105 3.48 1.64 -10.87
N ILE A 106 4.17 0.65 -11.43
CA ILE A 106 3.56 -0.36 -12.30
C ILE A 106 3.51 -1.68 -11.54
N ALA A 107 2.29 -2.17 -11.31
CA ALA A 107 2.03 -3.46 -10.71
C ALA A 107 1.77 -4.50 -11.80
N TYR A 108 2.62 -5.52 -11.86
CA TYR A 108 2.47 -6.66 -12.75
C TYR A 108 1.93 -7.85 -11.96
N MET A 109 0.73 -8.29 -12.31
CA MET A 109 0.16 -9.51 -11.77
C MET A 109 0.36 -10.64 -12.77
N THR A 110 1.46 -11.36 -12.60
CA THR A 110 1.91 -12.46 -13.47
C THR A 110 2.89 -13.34 -12.70
N ARG A 111 3.11 -14.54 -13.23
CA ARG A 111 4.16 -15.47 -12.78
C ARG A 111 5.35 -15.51 -13.74
N ASP A 112 5.19 -14.98 -14.96
CA ASP A 112 6.13 -15.14 -16.06
C ASP A 112 7.33 -14.19 -15.97
N ALA A 113 8.51 -14.69 -16.36
CA ALA A 113 9.74 -13.92 -16.44
C ALA A 113 9.85 -13.06 -17.72
N ASP A 114 9.00 -13.29 -18.72
CA ASP A 114 9.09 -12.61 -20.03
C ASP A 114 8.91 -11.08 -19.94
N PHE A 115 8.28 -10.59 -18.86
CA PHE A 115 8.12 -9.16 -18.58
C PHE A 115 9.37 -8.47 -18.00
N LEU A 116 10.45 -9.21 -17.70
CA LEU A 116 11.69 -8.66 -17.14
C LEU A 116 12.27 -7.48 -17.93
N PRO A 117 12.34 -7.50 -19.27
CA PRO A 117 12.85 -6.37 -20.04
C PRO A 117 12.02 -5.09 -19.81
N ALA A 118 10.68 -5.21 -19.80
CA ALA A 118 9.78 -4.08 -19.54
C ALA A 118 9.95 -3.54 -18.11
N MET A 119 10.06 -4.42 -17.12
CA MET A 119 10.31 -4.02 -15.72
C MET A 119 11.66 -3.32 -15.53
N ARG A 120 12.73 -3.81 -16.19
CA ARG A 120 14.04 -3.15 -16.18
C ARG A 120 13.93 -1.75 -16.76
N LYS A 121 13.26 -1.61 -17.91
CA LYS A 121 13.10 -0.32 -18.56
C LYS A 121 12.29 0.65 -17.69
N ALA A 122 11.26 0.15 -17.01
CA ALA A 122 10.46 0.95 -16.09
C ALA A 122 11.31 1.51 -14.93
N LYS A 123 12.18 0.67 -14.33
CA LYS A 123 13.10 1.10 -13.25
C LYS A 123 14.14 2.11 -13.73
N GLU A 124 14.68 1.95 -14.95
CA GLU A 124 15.58 2.95 -15.55
C GLU A 124 14.93 4.34 -15.65
N HIS A 125 13.60 4.39 -15.81
CA HIS A 125 12.81 5.61 -15.88
C HIS A 125 12.22 6.02 -14.51
N GLY A 126 12.69 5.42 -13.42
CA GLY A 126 12.29 5.78 -12.05
C GLY A 126 10.90 5.30 -11.63
N LYS A 127 10.26 4.39 -12.39
CA LYS A 127 9.02 3.74 -11.94
C LYS A 127 9.34 2.70 -10.88
N LYS A 128 8.50 2.60 -9.85
CA LYS A 128 8.54 1.48 -8.91
C LYS A 128 7.80 0.28 -9.51
N ILE A 129 8.25 -0.92 -9.16
CA ILE A 129 7.65 -2.17 -9.63
C ILE A 129 7.06 -2.95 -8.45
N ILE A 130 5.79 -3.33 -8.58
CA ILE A 130 5.16 -4.33 -7.72
C ILE A 130 4.92 -5.58 -8.57
N VAL A 131 5.27 -6.75 -8.06
CA VAL A 131 4.88 -8.03 -8.69
C VAL A 131 3.93 -8.79 -7.81
N ILE A 132 2.89 -9.34 -8.42
CA ILE A 132 1.84 -10.12 -7.76
C ILE A 132 1.76 -11.48 -8.45
N GLY A 133 1.98 -12.56 -7.72
CA GLY A 133 2.01 -13.91 -8.30
C GLY A 133 1.61 -14.98 -7.30
N ALA A 134 1.37 -16.18 -7.79
CA ALA A 134 1.03 -17.36 -6.97
C ALA A 134 2.03 -18.48 -7.22
N GLU A 135 2.22 -19.37 -6.25
CA GLU A 135 2.96 -20.61 -6.49
C GLU A 135 2.01 -21.73 -6.97
N PRO A 136 2.51 -22.73 -7.72
CA PRO A 136 3.87 -22.85 -8.23
C PRO A 136 4.14 -21.98 -9.46
N GLY A 137 5.43 -21.71 -9.71
CA GLY A 137 5.90 -21.11 -10.95
C GLY A 137 6.00 -19.59 -10.90
N PHE A 138 5.92 -18.97 -9.73
CA PHE A 138 6.19 -17.54 -9.61
C PHE A 138 7.68 -17.29 -9.83
N SER A 139 8.05 -16.71 -10.97
CA SER A 139 9.46 -16.51 -11.33
C SER A 139 10.23 -15.72 -10.26
N LEU A 140 11.38 -16.27 -9.82
CA LEU A 140 12.28 -15.60 -8.89
C LEU A 140 12.91 -14.35 -9.51
N ALA A 141 13.07 -14.33 -10.83
CA ALA A 141 13.73 -13.22 -11.52
C ALA A 141 12.89 -11.93 -11.43
N ILE A 142 11.57 -12.02 -11.65
CA ILE A 142 10.66 -10.86 -11.49
C ILE A 142 10.51 -10.47 -10.02
N GLN A 143 10.56 -11.43 -9.10
CA GLN A 143 10.56 -11.15 -7.65
C GLN A 143 11.81 -10.35 -7.24
N ASN A 144 12.97 -10.66 -7.80
CA ASN A 144 14.24 -10.01 -7.46
C ASN A 144 14.35 -8.56 -7.97
N ILE A 145 13.73 -8.24 -9.11
CA ILE A 145 13.76 -6.88 -9.67
C ILE A 145 12.72 -5.95 -9.02
N ALA A 146 11.62 -6.52 -8.52
CA ALA A 146 10.53 -5.75 -7.95
C ALA A 146 10.93 -5.03 -6.66
N ASP A 147 10.31 -3.88 -6.44
CA ASP A 147 10.43 -3.13 -5.19
C ASP A 147 9.54 -3.77 -4.11
N HIS A 148 8.39 -4.31 -4.51
CA HIS A 148 7.53 -5.11 -3.66
C HIS A 148 7.05 -6.40 -4.35
N VAL A 149 6.98 -7.47 -3.58
CA VAL A 149 6.47 -8.78 -4.01
C VAL A 149 5.25 -9.12 -3.17
N ILE A 150 4.14 -9.44 -3.83
CA ILE A 150 2.91 -9.93 -3.21
C ILE A 150 2.72 -11.36 -3.72
N LYS A 151 2.75 -12.33 -2.79
CA LYS A 151 2.42 -13.72 -3.10
C LYS A 151 0.95 -13.93 -2.80
N ILE A 152 0.22 -14.60 -3.68
CA ILE A 152 -1.15 -15.07 -3.47
C ILE A 152 -1.03 -16.48 -2.86
N GLU A 153 -1.56 -16.64 -1.67
CA GLU A 153 -1.62 -17.91 -0.93
C GLU A 153 -3.10 -18.25 -0.69
N ASP A 154 -3.41 -19.54 -0.51
CA ASP A 154 -4.79 -20.05 -0.32
C ASP A 154 -5.53 -19.33 0.83
N ASP A 155 -4.79 -18.84 1.83
CA ASP A 155 -5.28 -18.13 3.00
C ASP A 155 -5.10 -16.60 2.91
N PHE A 156 -5.45 -15.96 1.79
CA PHE A 156 -5.66 -14.50 1.78
C PHE A 156 -6.86 -14.11 2.67
N THR A 157 -6.64 -14.21 3.99
CA THR A 157 -7.42 -13.66 5.08
C THR A 157 -6.72 -12.35 5.46
N PHE A 158 -7.29 -11.26 5.01
CA PHE A 158 -6.86 -9.94 5.43
C PHE A 158 -7.36 -9.73 6.87
N ASP A 159 -6.49 -10.00 7.86
CA ASP A 159 -6.78 -9.79 9.29
C ASP A 159 -7.08 -8.30 9.57
N ARG A 160 -8.35 -7.89 9.41
CA ARG A 160 -8.85 -6.56 9.82
C ARG A 160 -8.56 -6.29 11.29
N GLU A 161 -8.59 -7.31 12.14
CA GLU A 161 -8.31 -7.19 13.58
C GLU A 161 -6.89 -6.74 13.88
N LYS A 162 -5.91 -7.14 13.07
CA LYS A 162 -4.50 -6.79 13.31
C LYS A 162 -4.20 -5.34 12.92
N LEU A 163 -5.00 -4.76 12.02
CA LEU A 163 -4.95 -3.34 11.65
C LEU A 163 -5.67 -2.46 12.67
N ALA A 164 -6.81 -2.91 13.21
CA ALA A 164 -7.52 -2.21 14.30
C ALA A 164 -6.63 -2.11 15.55
N ARG A 165 -6.05 -3.23 16.00
CA ARG A 165 -5.14 -3.27 17.17
C ARG A 165 -3.85 -2.46 16.97
N LYS A 166 -3.43 -2.20 15.72
CA LYS A 166 -2.24 -1.41 15.40
C LYS A 166 -2.55 0.09 15.27
N LYS A 167 -3.81 0.45 14.99
CA LYS A 167 -4.31 1.84 15.06
C LYS A 167 -4.55 2.25 16.52
N GLU A 168 -5.18 1.40 17.33
CA GLU A 168 -5.40 1.65 18.77
C GLU A 168 -4.06 1.83 19.52
N LYS A 169 -3.08 0.94 19.29
CA LYS A 169 -1.75 1.09 19.91
C LYS A 169 -0.97 2.33 19.47
N LYS A 170 -1.26 2.87 18.28
CA LYS A 170 -0.63 4.12 17.81
C LYS A 170 -1.32 5.34 18.44
N SER A 171 -2.64 5.36 18.51
CA SER A 171 -3.39 6.44 19.16
C SER A 171 -3.09 6.54 20.65
N ASP A 172 -2.92 5.41 21.34
CA ASP A 172 -2.60 5.39 22.77
C ASP A 172 -1.17 5.89 23.03
N SER A 173 -0.21 5.56 22.15
CA SER A 173 1.17 6.06 22.25
C SER A 173 1.31 7.54 21.89
N GLU A 174 0.47 8.05 20.99
CA GLU A 174 0.47 9.48 20.62
C GLU A 174 -0.21 10.33 21.69
N ASN A 175 -1.29 9.84 22.31
CA ASN A 175 -1.95 10.53 23.42
C ASN A 175 -1.07 10.58 24.68
N ASN A 176 -0.39 9.48 25.04
CA ASN A 176 0.50 9.48 26.21
C ASN A 176 1.69 10.45 26.03
N ASN A 177 2.27 10.52 24.83
CA ASN A 177 3.36 11.48 24.52
C ASN A 177 2.89 12.94 24.51
N LEU A 178 1.61 13.20 24.22
CA LEU A 178 1.00 14.54 24.26
C LEU A 178 0.61 14.97 25.67
N GLU A 179 0.28 14.02 26.55
CA GLU A 179 0.00 14.28 27.97
C GLU A 179 1.29 14.48 28.78
N GLU A 180 2.33 13.68 28.55
CA GLU A 180 3.64 13.86 29.21
C GLU A 180 4.27 15.23 28.88
N LYS A 181 4.21 15.67 27.61
CA LYS A 181 4.68 17.02 27.23
C LYS A 181 3.88 18.16 27.86
N LYS A 182 2.59 17.97 28.11
CA LYS A 182 1.74 18.99 28.74
C LYS A 182 1.94 19.06 30.26
N GLU A 183 2.37 17.97 30.88
CA GLU A 183 2.75 17.96 32.30
C GLU A 183 4.13 18.59 32.51
N GLU A 184 5.11 18.31 31.64
CA GLU A 184 6.43 18.96 31.68
C GLU A 184 6.32 20.49 31.50
N ASP A 185 5.53 20.97 30.52
CA ASP A 185 5.28 22.41 30.31
C ASP A 185 4.55 23.08 31.51
N ARG A 186 3.75 22.33 32.28
CA ARG A 186 3.02 22.86 33.45
C ARG A 186 3.87 22.90 34.72
N GLU A 187 4.87 22.03 34.85
CA GLU A 187 5.81 22.05 35.97
C GLU A 187 6.89 23.14 35.80
N GLU A 188 7.28 23.46 34.57
CA GLU A 188 8.20 24.58 34.30
C GLU A 188 7.57 25.94 34.66
N VAL A 189 6.30 26.17 34.29
CA VAL A 189 5.58 27.42 34.61
C VAL A 189 5.35 27.61 36.11
N LYS A 190 5.22 26.53 36.89
CA LYS A 190 5.02 26.62 38.36
C LYS A 190 6.31 26.95 39.13
N LYS A 191 7.49 26.68 38.57
CA LYS A 191 8.77 27.03 39.22
C LYS A 191 9.08 28.52 39.13
N ASP A 192 8.56 29.21 38.12
CA ASP A 192 8.74 30.66 37.95
C ASP A 192 7.80 31.50 38.84
N GLU A 193 6.64 30.97 39.26
CA GLU A 193 5.69 31.72 40.12
C GLU A 193 6.00 31.68 41.62
N VAL A 194 6.80 30.71 42.10
CA VAL A 194 7.12 30.57 43.54
C VAL A 194 8.27 31.51 43.98
N GLY A 195 9.01 32.10 43.03
CA GLY A 195 10.10 33.03 43.33
C GLY A 195 9.70 34.47 43.66
N ASN A 196 8.41 34.84 43.64
CA ASN A 196 8.01 36.25 43.72
C ASN A 196 6.77 36.53 44.59
N LYS A 197 6.66 35.89 45.75
CA LYS A 197 5.58 36.13 46.73
C LYS A 197 5.99 36.75 48.06
N ASP A 198 7.23 37.22 48.19
CA ASP A 198 7.68 38.05 49.31
C ASP A 198 7.94 39.49 48.86
N SER A 199 6.89 40.23 48.46
CA SER A 199 6.90 41.71 48.39
C SER A 199 5.65 42.27 47.71
N LYS A 200 4.45 42.16 48.30
CA LYS A 200 3.28 43.04 48.02
C LYS A 200 2.04 42.69 48.87
N GLU A 201 2.15 42.83 50.19
CA GLU A 201 0.96 43.08 51.04
C GLU A 201 1.24 44.26 51.97
N GLY A 202 1.61 45.37 51.35
CA GLY A 202 1.50 46.70 51.91
C GLY A 202 0.98 47.59 50.80
N ILE A 203 -0.05 48.38 51.08
CA ILE A 203 -0.80 49.24 50.13
C ILE A 203 -2.00 48.49 49.51
N ILE A 204 -3.11 48.40 50.27
CA ILE A 204 -4.47 48.86 49.91
C ILE A 204 -5.38 48.48 51.09
N GLU A 205 -5.33 49.25 52.18
CA GLU A 205 -6.45 49.39 53.12
C GLU A 205 -6.30 50.67 53.94
N LYS A 206 -6.40 51.81 53.25
CA LYS A 206 -6.80 53.09 53.84
C LYS A 206 -7.88 53.66 52.94
N ILE A 207 -9.14 53.34 53.22
CA ILE A 207 -10.36 54.11 52.96
C ILE A 207 -11.51 53.26 53.55
N PHE A 208 -11.88 53.50 54.80
CA PHE A 208 -13.27 53.61 55.29
C PHE A 208 -13.26 53.89 56.81
N LYS A 209 -13.51 55.18 57.13
CA LYS A 209 -14.12 55.81 58.33
C LYS A 209 -14.20 54.97 59.63
N LYS A 210 -13.89 55.48 60.82
CA LYS A 210 -14.21 56.81 61.39
C LYS A 210 -13.46 56.98 62.71
#